data_AF-A0A944BPG0-F1
#
_entry.id   AF-A0A944BPG0-F1
#
_cell.length_a   1.000
_cell.length_b   1.000
_cell.length_c   1.000
_cell.angle_alpha   90.00
_cell.angle_beta   90.00
_cell.angle_gamma   90.00
#
_symmetry.space_group_name_H-M   'P 1'
#
loop_
_entity.id
_entity.type
_entity.pdbx_description
1 polymer ?
#
loop_
_entity_poly.entity_id
_entity_poly.type
_entity_poly.pdbx_seq_one_letter_code
_entity_poly.pdbx_strand_id
1 'polypeptide(L)'
;MHVIIKSDKFSRPLVIQFDDESKSFDNFLALVLPDAIDSIEIFDWLGSKMPKKISTLTSIKEVHFVRCHDLECVPSELGSLPNLEHVAFTDCADFMSFRGIEKCKNCRVFRACRCDNLDEIDVDLSKLDKLVALDLSRCTGLRYVDLSKLPKQLAILDLHGASGAYFDADRVAALDLRSTQIQDYSRLTSGMTLATPDDMVAQLQNAIVARSMAGFED
;
A
#
# COMPACT_ATOMS: atom_id res chain seq x y z
N MET A 1 4.38 15.02 -13.69
CA MET A 1 3.57 14.60 -12.52
C MET A 1 2.21 15.32 -12.42
N HIS A 2 1.16 14.65 -11.92
CA HIS A 2 -0.01 15.30 -11.32
C HIS A 2 -0.36 14.68 -9.96
N VAL A 3 -1.09 15.42 -9.12
CA VAL A 3 -1.50 14.98 -7.78
C VAL A 3 -3.00 15.13 -7.62
N ILE A 4 -3.66 14.09 -7.14
CA ILE A 4 -5.07 14.11 -6.74
C ILE A 4 -5.13 14.16 -5.22
N ILE A 5 -5.95 15.06 -4.69
CA ILE A 5 -6.11 15.28 -3.26
C ILE A 5 -7.55 15.02 -2.88
N LYS A 6 -7.73 14.16 -1.88
CA LYS A 6 -9.02 13.76 -1.33
C LYS A 6 -9.08 14.15 0.14
N SER A 7 -10.26 14.59 0.54
CA SER A 7 -10.55 15.02 1.91
C SER A 7 -12.05 14.99 2.12
N ASP A 8 -12.48 14.67 3.34
CA ASP A 8 -13.86 14.83 3.77
C ASP A 8 -14.32 16.32 3.74
N LYS A 9 -13.38 17.27 3.73
CA LYS A 9 -13.64 18.71 3.65
C LYS A 9 -13.92 19.20 2.23
N PHE A 10 -13.58 18.42 1.21
CA PHE A 10 -13.80 18.80 -0.19
C PHE A 10 -14.98 18.03 -0.76
N SER A 11 -15.89 18.74 -1.46
CA SER A 11 -17.03 18.10 -2.14
C SER A 11 -16.62 17.24 -3.34
N ARG A 12 -15.39 17.41 -3.83
CA ARG A 12 -14.80 16.66 -4.94
C ARG A 12 -13.28 16.62 -4.78
N PRO A 13 -12.60 15.60 -5.34
CA PRO A 13 -11.13 15.58 -5.37
C PRO A 13 -10.57 16.80 -6.10
N LEU A 14 -9.46 17.34 -5.59
CA LEU A 14 -8.69 18.39 -6.26
C LEU A 14 -7.62 17.73 -7.11
N VAL A 15 -7.53 18.11 -8.38
CA VAL A 15 -6.51 17.61 -9.32
C VAL A 15 -5.56 18.75 -9.64
N ILE A 16 -4.27 18.54 -9.40
CA ILE A 16 -3.23 19.55 -9.56
C ILE A 16 -2.15 19.01 -10.47
N GLN A 17 -1.87 19.74 -11.54
CA GLN A 17 -0.81 19.40 -12.50
C GLN A 17 0.44 20.25 -12.22
N PHE A 18 1.61 19.63 -12.35
CA PHE A 18 2.89 20.26 -12.09
C PHE A 18 3.79 20.17 -13.31
N ASP A 19 4.36 21.31 -13.73
CA ASP A 19 5.23 21.43 -14.90
C ASP A 19 6.74 21.20 -14.58
N ASP A 20 7.15 21.39 -13.33
CA ASP A 20 8.51 21.13 -12.80
C ASP A 20 8.39 20.32 -11.50
N GLU A 21 8.85 19.07 -11.53
CA GLU A 21 8.27 18.01 -10.71
C GLU A 21 8.53 18.17 -9.21
N SER A 22 9.78 18.33 -8.78
CA SER A 22 10.09 18.28 -7.35
C SER A 22 9.85 19.60 -6.60
N LYS A 23 10.31 20.72 -7.16
CA LYS A 23 10.23 22.03 -6.49
C LYS A 23 8.81 22.57 -6.42
N SER A 24 8.02 22.34 -7.46
CA SER A 24 6.64 22.83 -7.50
C SER A 24 5.77 22.08 -6.49
N PHE A 25 6.03 20.78 -6.29
CA PHE A 25 5.34 20.00 -5.27
C PHE A 25 5.72 20.43 -3.85
N ASP A 26 7.01 20.69 -3.59
CA ASP A 26 7.46 21.25 -2.30
C ASP A 26 6.83 22.62 -1.97
N ASN A 27 6.68 23.47 -2.99
CA ASN A 27 6.02 24.76 -2.85
C ASN A 27 4.53 24.60 -2.59
N PHE A 28 3.89 23.67 -3.30
CA PHE A 28 2.50 23.33 -3.09
C PHE A 28 2.23 22.85 -1.66
N LEU A 29 3.03 21.90 -1.15
CA LEU A 29 2.91 21.39 0.22
C LEU A 29 3.04 22.49 1.30
N ALA A 30 3.74 23.60 1.00
CA ALA A 30 3.85 24.74 1.90
C ALA A 30 2.61 25.65 1.90
N LEU A 31 1.75 25.55 0.90
CA LEU A 31 0.56 26.40 0.72
C LEU A 31 -0.73 25.71 1.17
N VAL A 32 -0.74 24.37 1.24
CA VAL A 32 -1.93 23.64 1.69
C VAL A 32 -2.04 23.66 3.20
N LEU A 33 -3.28 23.61 3.69
CA LEU A 33 -3.59 23.40 5.09
C LEU A 33 -3.29 21.93 5.49
N PRO A 34 -2.30 21.70 6.38
CA PRO A 34 -1.93 20.38 6.93
C PRO A 34 -3.08 19.47 7.34
N ASP A 35 -4.09 20.06 7.96
CA ASP A 35 -5.16 19.34 8.65
C ASP A 35 -6.39 19.11 7.77
N ALA A 36 -6.31 19.51 6.50
CA ALA A 36 -7.42 19.41 5.56
C ALA A 36 -7.25 18.27 4.55
N ILE A 37 -6.13 17.54 4.53
CA ILE A 37 -5.88 16.48 3.56
C ILE A 37 -5.88 15.12 4.27
N ASP A 38 -6.74 14.22 3.80
CA ASP A 38 -6.82 12.84 4.30
C ASP A 38 -6.07 11.86 3.39
N SER A 39 -6.05 12.13 2.07
CA SER A 39 -5.52 11.18 1.09
C SER A 39 -4.93 11.91 -0.11
N ILE A 40 -3.78 11.44 -0.60
CA ILE A 40 -3.16 11.92 -1.85
C ILE A 40 -2.83 10.76 -2.77
N GLU A 41 -3.03 10.99 -4.07
CA GLU A 41 -2.55 10.12 -5.13
C GLU A 41 -1.58 10.91 -5.99
N ILE A 42 -0.38 10.37 -6.18
CA ILE A 42 0.73 11.00 -6.89
C ILE A 42 0.98 10.19 -8.14
N PHE A 43 0.86 10.84 -9.29
CA PHE A 43 0.97 10.19 -10.59
C PHE A 43 2.20 10.67 -11.34
N ASP A 44 2.92 9.72 -11.94
CA ASP A 44 4.02 9.99 -12.86
C ASP A 44 5.09 10.90 -12.20
N TRP A 45 5.48 10.55 -10.97
CA TRP A 45 6.55 11.23 -10.22
C TRP A 45 7.91 10.65 -10.60
N LEU A 46 8.85 11.50 -11.02
CA LEU A 46 10.22 11.12 -11.38
C LEU A 46 11.24 11.44 -10.27
N GLY A 47 10.77 11.65 -9.03
CA GLY A 47 11.66 11.87 -7.89
C GLY A 47 11.97 10.59 -7.14
N SER A 48 13.25 10.33 -6.86
CA SER A 48 13.68 9.20 -6.02
C SER A 48 13.42 9.39 -4.51
N LYS A 49 12.99 10.59 -4.09
CA LYS A 49 12.67 10.92 -2.70
C LYS A 49 11.44 11.80 -2.63
N MET A 50 10.69 11.69 -1.54
CA MET A 50 9.58 12.61 -1.28
C MET A 50 10.10 13.94 -0.72
N PRO A 51 9.42 15.07 -1.03
CA PRO A 51 9.80 16.34 -0.45
C PRO A 51 9.62 16.32 1.06
N LYS A 52 10.57 16.87 1.82
CA LYS A 52 10.56 16.83 3.30
C LYS A 52 9.30 17.46 3.89
N LYS A 53 8.71 18.42 3.19
CA LYS A 53 7.47 19.08 3.59
C LYS A 53 6.26 18.16 3.58
N ILE A 54 6.34 16.93 3.04
CA ILE A 54 5.24 15.97 3.18
C ILE A 54 4.89 15.74 4.66
N SER A 55 5.90 15.82 5.54
CA SER A 55 5.75 15.73 6.99
C SER A 55 4.81 16.78 7.60
N THR A 56 4.49 17.86 6.89
CA THR A 56 3.53 18.86 7.36
C THR A 56 2.09 18.40 7.21
N LEU A 57 1.79 17.36 6.41
CA LEU A 57 0.43 16.85 6.23
C LEU A 57 0.01 15.95 7.39
N THR A 58 -0.25 16.55 8.55
CA THR A 58 -0.50 15.85 9.83
C THR A 58 -1.76 14.99 9.85
N SER A 59 -2.77 15.31 9.03
CA SER A 59 -4.03 14.55 8.99
C SER A 59 -4.07 13.43 7.94
N ILE A 60 -3.02 13.30 7.11
CA ILE A 60 -3.02 12.34 6.02
C ILE A 60 -3.01 10.89 6.54
N LYS A 61 -3.87 10.08 5.95
CA LYS A 61 -4.06 8.66 6.25
C LYS A 61 -3.66 7.76 5.10
N GLU A 62 -3.71 8.27 3.88
CA GLU A 62 -3.47 7.48 2.67
C GLU A 62 -2.51 8.20 1.70
N VAL A 63 -1.52 7.46 1.20
CA VAL A 63 -0.63 7.92 0.14
C VAL A 63 -0.55 6.83 -0.93
N HIS A 64 -0.87 7.20 -2.17
CA HIS A 64 -0.81 6.29 -3.32
C HIS A 64 0.11 6.84 -4.39
N PHE A 65 1.10 6.06 -4.80
CA PHE A 65 1.96 6.33 -5.95
C PHE A 65 1.47 5.53 -7.15
N VAL A 66 1.28 6.18 -8.29
CA VAL A 66 0.79 5.57 -9.52
C VAL A 66 1.73 5.91 -10.66
N ARG A 67 2.30 4.89 -11.32
CA ARG A 67 3.28 5.07 -12.41
C ARG A 67 4.48 5.93 -12.03
N CYS A 68 4.91 5.85 -10.77
CA CYS A 68 6.10 6.54 -10.29
C CYS A 68 7.31 5.65 -10.53
N HIS A 69 7.86 5.71 -11.75
CA HIS A 69 8.88 4.75 -12.18
C HIS A 69 10.22 4.95 -11.47
N ASP A 70 10.64 6.17 -11.12
CA ASP A 70 11.93 6.40 -10.43
C ASP A 70 11.93 6.04 -8.92
N LEU A 71 10.87 5.38 -8.44
CA LEU A 71 10.66 5.08 -7.03
C LEU A 71 11.03 3.64 -6.70
N GLU A 72 12.31 3.41 -6.38
CA GLU A 72 12.86 2.08 -6.12
C GLU A 72 12.39 1.43 -4.80
N CYS A 73 12.02 2.26 -3.81
CA CYS A 73 11.63 1.82 -2.48
C CYS A 73 10.64 2.79 -1.80
N VAL A 74 10.18 2.46 -0.60
CA VAL A 74 9.24 3.31 0.15
C VAL A 74 9.94 4.61 0.60
N PRO A 75 9.44 5.80 0.22
CA PRO A 75 10.05 7.05 0.64
C PRO A 75 10.06 7.17 2.15
N SER A 76 11.25 7.36 2.71
CA SER A 76 11.44 7.29 4.15
C SER A 76 10.78 8.46 4.90
N GLU A 77 10.51 9.56 4.17
CA GLU A 77 9.75 10.71 4.63
C GLU A 77 8.30 10.36 5.00
N LEU A 78 7.71 9.30 4.44
CA LEU A 78 6.37 8.84 4.82
C LEU A 78 6.31 8.38 6.28
N GLY A 79 7.43 7.93 6.84
CA GLY A 79 7.52 7.57 8.26
C GLY A 79 7.36 8.74 9.23
N SER A 80 7.36 9.99 8.74
CA SER A 80 7.10 11.18 9.55
C SER A 80 5.60 11.50 9.67
N LEU A 81 4.74 10.85 8.89
CA LEU A 81 3.31 11.08 8.87
C LEU A 81 2.64 10.32 10.03
N PRO A 82 2.12 11.02 11.05
CA PRO A 82 1.71 10.39 12.30
C PRO A 82 0.45 9.52 12.14
N ASN A 83 -0.39 9.80 11.16
CA ASN A 83 -1.69 9.13 10.96
C ASN A 83 -1.73 8.26 9.70
N LEU A 84 -0.59 8.03 9.05
CA LEU A 84 -0.53 7.26 7.81
C LEU A 84 -0.84 5.78 8.06
N GLU A 85 -1.98 5.33 7.51
CA GLU A 85 -2.52 3.98 7.66
C GLU A 85 -2.44 3.18 6.34
N HIS A 86 -2.46 3.84 5.19
CA HIS A 86 -2.50 3.19 3.88
C HIS A 86 -1.39 3.71 2.97
N VAL A 87 -0.55 2.80 2.47
CA VAL A 87 0.49 3.12 1.49
C VAL A 87 0.30 2.20 0.28
N ALA A 88 0.20 2.79 -0.90
CA ALA A 88 0.00 2.05 -2.13
C ALA A 88 0.98 2.48 -3.22
N PHE A 89 1.43 1.50 -4.00
CA PHE A 89 2.19 1.65 -5.22
C PHE A 89 1.45 0.88 -6.30
N THR A 90 1.15 1.52 -7.43
CA THR A 90 0.48 0.89 -8.55
C THR A 90 1.22 1.21 -9.83
N ASP A 91 1.60 0.17 -10.57
CA ASP A 91 2.28 0.32 -11.85
C ASP A 91 3.61 1.08 -11.72
N CYS A 92 4.26 0.99 -10.55
CA CYS A 92 5.59 1.57 -10.29
C CYS A 92 6.65 0.54 -10.67
N ALA A 93 7.01 0.50 -11.95
CA ALA A 93 7.85 -0.57 -12.52
C ALA A 93 9.18 -0.78 -11.78
N ASP A 94 9.88 0.29 -11.35
CA ASP A 94 11.17 0.14 -10.67
C ASP A 94 11.07 0.02 -9.15
N PHE A 95 9.85 -0.02 -8.58
CA PHE A 95 9.67 -0.35 -7.18
C PHE A 95 10.08 -1.81 -6.93
N MET A 96 11.19 -1.98 -6.23
CA MET A 96 11.85 -3.29 -6.07
C MET A 96 12.15 -3.63 -4.61
N SER A 97 11.91 -2.72 -3.66
CA SER A 97 12.27 -2.90 -2.25
C SER A 97 11.25 -2.30 -1.31
N PHE A 98 10.97 -2.98 -0.20
CA PHE A 98 10.10 -2.48 0.85
C PHE A 98 10.81 -1.54 1.82
N ARG A 99 12.14 -1.36 1.69
CA ARG A 99 12.93 -0.49 2.57
C ARG A 99 12.26 0.88 2.76
N GLY A 100 12.22 1.34 4.01
CA GLY A 100 11.53 2.56 4.42
C GLY A 100 10.15 2.30 5.03
N ILE A 101 9.49 1.17 4.69
CA ILE A 101 8.18 0.83 5.27
C ILE A 101 8.26 0.63 6.78
N GLU A 102 9.41 0.19 7.31
CA GLU A 102 9.61 0.02 8.75
C GLU A 102 9.45 1.31 9.55
N LYS A 103 9.50 2.48 8.90
CA LYS A 103 9.25 3.78 9.52
C LYS A 103 7.77 4.15 9.58
N CYS A 104 6.92 3.55 8.75
CA CYS A 104 5.48 3.81 8.72
C CYS A 104 4.76 3.02 9.84
N LYS A 105 4.98 3.40 11.09
CA LYS A 105 4.56 2.63 12.28
C LYS A 105 3.05 2.42 12.41
N ASN A 106 2.25 3.26 11.76
CA ASN A 106 0.79 3.16 11.77
C ASN A 106 0.21 2.50 10.52
N CYS A 107 1.06 2.02 9.60
CA CYS A 107 0.62 1.37 8.37
C CYS A 107 -0.18 0.09 8.67
N ARG A 108 -1.40 0.04 8.16
CA ARG A 108 -2.36 -1.06 8.27
C ARG A 108 -2.53 -1.79 6.95
N VAL A 109 -2.44 -1.06 5.85
CA VAL A 109 -2.57 -1.59 4.50
C VAL A 109 -1.37 -1.16 3.68
N PHE A 110 -0.63 -2.14 3.16
CA PHE A 110 0.42 -1.91 2.18
C PHE A 110 0.06 -2.60 0.86
N ARG A 111 0.14 -1.85 -0.24
CA ARG A 111 -0.09 -2.37 -1.59
C ARG A 111 1.09 -2.04 -2.49
N ALA A 112 1.62 -3.04 -3.18
CA ALA A 112 2.45 -2.89 -4.35
C ALA A 112 1.81 -3.74 -5.46
N CYS A 113 1.02 -3.11 -6.33
CA CYS A 113 0.31 -3.81 -7.40
C CYS A 113 0.95 -3.49 -8.74
N ARG A 114 1.23 -4.51 -9.57
CA ARG A 114 1.94 -4.34 -10.85
C ARG A 114 3.32 -3.66 -10.70
N CYS A 115 4.05 -4.01 -9.64
CA CYS A 115 5.45 -3.61 -9.48
C CYS A 115 6.33 -4.75 -10.00
N ASP A 116 6.61 -4.76 -11.30
CA ASP A 116 7.18 -5.93 -11.97
C ASP A 116 8.65 -6.20 -11.65
N ASN A 117 9.41 -5.22 -11.16
CA ASN A 117 10.78 -5.44 -10.68
C ASN A 117 10.86 -5.87 -9.21
N LEU A 118 9.73 -5.96 -8.50
CA LEU A 118 9.67 -6.50 -7.15
C LEU A 118 9.83 -8.02 -7.20
N ASP A 119 10.96 -8.54 -6.73
CA ASP A 119 11.29 -9.98 -6.81
C ASP A 119 11.15 -10.74 -5.49
N GLU A 120 11.26 -10.06 -4.35
CA GLU A 120 11.06 -10.63 -3.02
C GLU A 120 10.57 -9.61 -1.99
N ILE A 121 10.20 -10.10 -0.79
CA ILE A 121 10.08 -9.28 0.41
C ILE A 121 11.45 -9.19 1.09
N ASP A 122 12.16 -8.10 0.82
CA ASP A 122 13.55 -7.88 1.26
C ASP A 122 13.70 -7.35 2.69
N VAL A 123 12.59 -7.06 3.38
CA VAL A 123 12.57 -6.59 4.78
C VAL A 123 11.73 -7.48 5.70
N ASP A 124 12.04 -7.45 6.99
CA ASP A 124 11.25 -8.11 8.02
C ASP A 124 10.02 -7.27 8.39
N LEU A 125 8.88 -7.58 7.76
CA LEU A 125 7.59 -6.94 8.01
C LEU A 125 6.92 -7.42 9.31
N SER A 126 7.48 -8.42 10.01
CA SER A 126 6.90 -8.94 11.25
C SER A 126 6.87 -7.89 12.37
N LYS A 127 7.67 -6.83 12.24
CA LYS A 127 7.74 -5.67 13.14
C LYS A 127 6.65 -4.62 12.90
N LEU A 128 5.86 -4.76 11.84
CA LEU A 128 4.70 -3.90 11.58
C LEU A 128 3.47 -4.49 12.25
N ASP A 129 3.35 -4.28 13.56
CA ASP A 129 2.30 -4.81 14.45
C ASP A 129 0.87 -4.38 14.10
N LYS A 130 0.72 -3.33 13.29
CA LYS A 130 -0.58 -2.83 12.80
C LYS A 130 -0.94 -3.28 11.38
N LEU A 131 0.01 -3.86 10.64
CA LEU A 131 -0.22 -4.29 9.27
C LEU A 131 -1.21 -5.47 9.25
N VAL A 132 -2.35 -5.28 8.59
CA VAL A 132 -3.43 -6.26 8.47
C VAL A 132 -3.65 -6.74 7.04
N ALA A 133 -3.22 -5.97 6.04
CA ALA A 133 -3.34 -6.33 4.63
C ALA A 133 -2.07 -6.02 3.85
N LEU A 134 -1.62 -6.99 3.07
CA LEU A 134 -0.51 -6.89 2.13
C LEU A 134 -0.97 -7.34 0.76
N ASP A 135 -0.92 -6.45 -0.22
CA ASP A 135 -1.31 -6.74 -1.60
C ASP A 135 -0.09 -6.59 -2.52
N LEU A 136 0.40 -7.72 -3.04
CA LEU A 136 1.48 -7.82 -4.03
C LEU A 136 0.97 -8.36 -5.36
N SER A 137 -0.29 -8.09 -5.66
CA SER A 137 -0.93 -8.59 -6.87
C SER A 137 -0.26 -8.08 -8.13
N ARG A 138 -0.17 -8.96 -9.13
CA ARG A 138 0.32 -8.71 -10.48
C ARG A 138 1.77 -8.22 -10.51
N CYS A 139 2.52 -8.41 -9.43
CA CYS A 139 3.98 -8.26 -9.42
C CYS A 139 4.57 -9.49 -10.11
N THR A 140 4.75 -9.44 -11.43
CA THR A 140 5.12 -10.62 -12.21
C THR A 140 6.57 -11.07 -11.96
N GLY A 141 7.43 -10.16 -11.50
CA GLY A 141 8.79 -10.45 -11.05
C GLY A 141 8.89 -11.10 -9.68
N LEU A 142 7.82 -11.11 -8.87
CA LEU A 142 7.85 -11.65 -7.52
C LEU A 142 8.08 -13.16 -7.57
N ARG A 143 9.25 -13.60 -7.11
CA ARG A 143 9.72 -14.99 -7.17
C ARG A 143 9.63 -15.72 -5.85
N TYR A 144 9.78 -15.00 -4.74
CA TYR A 144 9.88 -15.63 -3.43
C TYR A 144 9.20 -14.79 -2.34
N VAL A 145 8.41 -15.47 -1.49
CA VAL A 145 7.77 -14.85 -0.33
C VAL A 145 8.10 -15.66 0.92
N ASP A 146 8.97 -15.11 1.76
CA ASP A 146 9.26 -15.65 3.08
C ASP A 146 8.13 -15.30 4.08
N LEU A 147 7.26 -16.27 4.36
CA LEU A 147 6.15 -16.10 5.29
C LEU A 147 6.61 -15.85 6.73
N SER A 148 7.88 -16.12 7.08
CA SER A 148 8.44 -15.80 8.40
C SER A 148 8.64 -14.30 8.60
N LYS A 149 8.84 -13.55 7.51
CA LYS A 149 8.96 -12.08 7.51
C LYS A 149 7.62 -11.38 7.60
N LEU A 150 6.49 -12.09 7.53
CA LEU A 150 5.16 -11.49 7.60
C LEU A 150 4.66 -11.31 9.04
N PRO A 151 3.87 -10.26 9.32
CA PRO A 151 3.26 -10.07 10.62
C PRO A 151 2.28 -11.20 10.95
N LYS A 152 2.25 -11.63 12.21
CA LYS A 152 1.39 -12.73 12.67
C LYS A 152 -0.10 -12.40 12.59
N GLN A 153 -0.43 -11.12 12.67
CA GLN A 153 -1.80 -10.59 12.62
C GLN A 153 -2.24 -10.19 11.20
N LEU A 154 -1.42 -10.45 10.18
CA LEU A 154 -1.78 -10.22 8.79
C LEU A 154 -3.01 -11.06 8.45
N ALA A 155 -4.09 -10.40 8.04
CA ALA A 155 -5.35 -11.05 7.72
C ALA A 155 -5.50 -11.29 6.21
N ILE A 156 -4.88 -10.45 5.39
CA ILE A 156 -5.01 -10.48 3.93
C ILE A 156 -3.62 -10.48 3.30
N LEU A 157 -3.38 -11.45 2.43
CA LEU A 157 -2.22 -11.52 1.55
C LEU A 157 -2.69 -11.77 0.12
N ASP A 158 -2.69 -10.71 -0.71
CA ASP A 158 -3.06 -10.82 -2.12
C ASP A 158 -1.81 -10.97 -2.99
N LEU A 159 -1.77 -12.02 -3.82
CA LEU A 159 -0.68 -12.34 -4.75
C LEU A 159 -1.24 -12.72 -6.14
N HIS A 160 -2.46 -12.31 -6.54
CA HIS A 160 -2.97 -12.71 -7.86
C HIS A 160 -2.09 -12.19 -8.97
N GLY A 161 -1.73 -13.05 -9.92
CA GLY A 161 -0.92 -12.66 -11.07
C GLY A 161 0.56 -12.48 -10.75
N ALA A 162 1.01 -12.81 -9.54
CA ALA A 162 2.43 -12.99 -9.24
C ALA A 162 2.90 -14.35 -9.79
N SER A 163 3.16 -14.39 -11.10
CA SER A 163 3.42 -15.64 -11.85
C SER A 163 4.75 -16.32 -11.51
N GLY A 164 5.66 -15.66 -10.79
CA GLY A 164 6.95 -16.20 -10.40
C GLY A 164 7.02 -16.77 -8.98
N ALA A 165 6.00 -16.57 -8.15
CA ALA A 165 6.14 -16.70 -6.70
C ALA A 165 6.09 -18.16 -6.21
N TYR A 166 7.15 -18.60 -5.51
CA TYR A 166 7.24 -19.86 -4.78
C TYR A 166 7.14 -19.61 -3.25
N PHE A 167 6.57 -20.57 -2.51
CA PHE A 167 6.31 -20.45 -1.06
C PHE A 167 6.98 -21.57 -0.26
N ASP A 168 7.53 -21.23 0.90
CA ASP A 168 7.92 -22.20 1.92
C ASP A 168 6.67 -22.62 2.73
N ALA A 169 6.31 -23.89 2.65
CA ALA A 169 4.95 -24.39 2.94
C ALA A 169 4.64 -24.63 4.44
N ASP A 170 5.60 -24.38 5.34
CA ASP A 170 5.48 -24.79 6.74
C ASP A 170 4.52 -23.94 7.60
N ARG A 171 3.83 -22.94 7.03
CA ARG A 171 2.91 -22.03 7.77
C ARG A 171 1.60 -21.66 7.08
N VAL A 172 1.17 -22.37 6.02
CA VAL A 172 -0.02 -21.99 5.21
C VAL A 172 -1.37 -22.43 5.85
N ALA A 173 -1.52 -22.29 7.18
CA ALA A 173 -2.79 -22.56 7.86
C ALA A 173 -3.63 -21.28 8.09
N ALA A 174 -3.09 -20.08 7.84
CA ALA A 174 -3.71 -18.81 8.23
C ALA A 174 -3.79 -17.75 7.11
N LEU A 175 -3.33 -18.06 5.90
CA LEU A 175 -3.31 -17.10 4.79
C LEU A 175 -4.48 -17.38 3.85
N ASP A 176 -5.35 -16.39 3.71
CA ASP A 176 -6.36 -16.39 2.66
C ASP A 176 -5.67 -16.13 1.31
N LEU A 177 -5.43 -17.20 0.55
CA LEU A 177 -4.77 -17.17 -0.76
C LEU A 177 -5.78 -17.24 -1.92
N ARG A 178 -7.07 -17.04 -1.66
CA ARG A 178 -8.16 -17.21 -2.65
C ARG A 178 -8.09 -16.19 -3.80
N SER A 179 -7.41 -15.06 -3.59
CA SER A 179 -7.17 -14.03 -4.59
C SER A 179 -5.79 -14.15 -5.23
N THR A 180 -5.17 -15.34 -5.31
CA THR A 180 -3.87 -15.52 -5.97
C THR A 180 -4.07 -16.27 -7.31
N GLN A 181 -3.26 -16.07 -8.37
CA GLN A 181 -3.39 -16.83 -9.65
C GLN A 181 -2.60 -18.15 -9.61
N ILE A 182 -2.35 -18.66 -8.41
CA ILE A 182 -1.49 -19.82 -8.18
C ILE A 182 -2.24 -21.07 -8.65
N GLN A 183 -1.70 -21.81 -9.62
CA GLN A 183 -2.43 -22.91 -10.28
C GLN A 183 -2.41 -24.24 -9.50
N ASP A 184 -1.66 -24.34 -8.40
CA ASP A 184 -1.59 -25.57 -7.58
C ASP A 184 -2.21 -25.35 -6.18
N TYR A 185 -3.53 -25.54 -6.10
CA TYR A 185 -4.32 -25.53 -4.86
C TYR A 185 -4.48 -26.91 -4.22
N SER A 186 -3.72 -27.93 -4.66
CA SER A 186 -3.94 -29.34 -4.25
C SER A 186 -3.77 -29.59 -2.74
N ARG A 187 -3.32 -28.57 -1.98
CA ARG A 187 -3.16 -28.61 -0.52
C ARG A 187 -3.98 -27.58 0.25
N LEU A 188 -4.79 -26.75 -0.41
CA LEU A 188 -5.46 -25.59 0.21
C LEU A 188 -6.95 -25.58 -0.15
N THR A 189 -7.67 -26.63 0.24
CA THR A 189 -9.07 -26.81 -0.15
C THR A 189 -10.03 -26.02 0.74
N SER A 190 -10.78 -25.11 0.11
CA SER A 190 -12.26 -25.08 0.02
C SER A 190 -12.92 -23.73 0.34
N GLY A 191 -13.61 -23.17 -0.67
CA GLY A 191 -14.78 -22.31 -0.46
C GLY A 191 -14.67 -20.82 -0.81
N MET A 192 -15.35 -20.46 -1.91
CA MET A 192 -16.03 -19.18 -2.21
C MET A 192 -15.26 -18.07 -2.97
N THR A 193 -16.04 -17.26 -3.69
CA THR A 193 -15.75 -16.51 -4.94
C THR A 193 -15.92 -14.96 -4.83
N LEU A 194 -15.22 -14.18 -5.70
CA LEU A 194 -15.43 -12.75 -6.17
C LEU A 194 -14.76 -11.59 -5.34
N ALA A 195 -14.38 -10.36 -5.81
CA ALA A 195 -14.34 -9.56 -7.07
C ALA A 195 -13.31 -8.36 -6.94
N THR A 196 -13.34 -7.32 -7.80
CA THR A 196 -12.30 -6.34 -8.27
C THR A 196 -11.59 -5.36 -7.30
N PRO A 197 -10.49 -4.65 -7.68
CA PRO A 197 -9.69 -3.77 -6.80
C PRO A 197 -10.42 -2.61 -6.09
N ASP A 198 -11.47 -2.05 -6.70
CA ASP A 198 -12.34 -1.06 -6.04
C ASP A 198 -13.20 -1.72 -4.93
N ASP A 199 -13.52 -3.01 -5.10
CA ASP A 199 -14.17 -3.82 -4.06
C ASP A 199 -13.23 -4.08 -2.88
N MET A 200 -11.91 -4.16 -3.06
CA MET A 200 -10.98 -4.32 -1.93
C MET A 200 -10.92 -3.09 -1.03
N VAL A 201 -10.96 -1.87 -1.59
CA VAL A 201 -11.01 -0.63 -0.79
C VAL A 201 -12.36 -0.53 -0.08
N ALA A 202 -13.47 -0.83 -0.76
CA ALA A 202 -14.79 -0.86 -0.15
C ALA A 202 -14.93 -1.97 0.91
N GLN A 203 -14.32 -3.15 0.70
CA GLN A 203 -14.30 -4.26 1.66
C GLN A 203 -13.36 -3.99 2.84
N LEU A 204 -12.21 -3.34 2.64
CA LEU A 204 -11.34 -2.88 3.73
C LEU A 204 -12.04 -1.79 4.55
N GLN A 205 -12.71 -0.82 3.91
CA GLN A 205 -13.52 0.17 4.61
C GLN A 205 -14.68 -0.49 5.38
N ASN A 206 -15.39 -1.44 4.77
CA ASN A 206 -16.48 -2.18 5.43
C ASN A 206 -15.98 -3.10 6.55
N ALA A 207 -14.80 -3.72 6.44
CA ALA A 207 -14.21 -4.56 7.49
C ALA A 207 -13.63 -3.73 8.65
N ILE A 208 -13.10 -2.53 8.36
CA ILE A 208 -12.65 -1.57 9.37
C ILE A 208 -13.87 -0.97 10.11
N VAL A 209 -14.96 -0.63 9.41
CA VAL A 209 -16.22 -0.16 9.99
C VAL A 209 -16.94 -1.26 10.77
N ALA A 210 -16.96 -2.50 10.27
CA ALA A 210 -17.53 -3.64 11.00
C ALA A 210 -16.76 -3.94 12.29
N ARG A 211 -15.43 -3.76 12.30
CA ARG A 211 -14.62 -3.87 13.53
C ARG A 211 -14.75 -2.68 14.48
N SER A 212 -15.12 -1.49 14.01
CA SER A 212 -15.44 -0.35 14.89
C SER A 212 -16.84 -0.46 15.50
N MET A 213 -17.77 -1.19 14.86
CA MET A 213 -19.10 -1.46 15.41
C MET A 213 -19.16 -2.71 16.32
N ALA A 214 -18.25 -3.67 16.16
CA ALA A 214 -18.13 -4.82 17.07
C ALA A 214 -17.44 -4.51 18.41
N GLY A 215 -17.16 -3.22 18.69
CA GLY A 215 -16.58 -2.73 19.95
C GLY A 215 -17.55 -1.93 20.82
N PHE A 216 -18.82 -1.81 20.42
CA PHE A 216 -19.89 -1.21 21.21
C PHE A 216 -21.17 -2.01 21.00
N GLU A 217 -21.31 -3.13 21.71
CA GLU A 217 -22.60 -3.61 22.19
C GLU A 217 -22.31 -4.60 23.33
N ASP A 218 -22.94 -4.26 24.47
CA ASP A 218 -22.85 -4.76 25.86
C ASP A 218 -21.57 -4.48 26.68
#